data_AF-A0A1J3HE62-F1
#
_entry.id   AF-A0A1J3HE62-F1
#
_cell.length_a   1.000
_cell.length_b   1.000
_cell.length_c   1.000
_cell.angle_alpha   90.00
_cell.angle_beta   90.00
_cell.angle_gamma   90.00
#
_symmetry.space_group_name_H-M   'P 1'
#
loop_
_entity.id
_entity.type
_entity.pdbx_description
1 polymer ?
#
loop_
_entity_poly.entity_id
_entity_poly.type
_entity_poly.pdbx_seq_one_letter_code
_entity_poly.pdbx_strand_id
1 'polypeptide(L)'
;MNSTVNRNVLAVIRSLFVSSSLVRKADFRNSLSATITTRCSTLCLNEAEECIDERVIQKNKVGCVEVRPTVSPLEVLRKWGCNDDEISKLFISRPSLRRANVAQLEYKLNLLTPLGITSSDLVKIVDCRPRFFSRHIHLVLDERINYFIELLGSKEMLRKVMIRNPSLMFYDLDEKIKPAVEFYRGLGISQQDLVAMFIARPTLIPRTNFSKEKFEYIQRTGVSRDSKMFKYVAATIGVSRMETIEEKVANLEKFGLSQEEIWHLCGKCPILLTLSVDKVQRNMTYVMASMKLPSHSVLKHPFLLLVNLETHLRPRVDLVKRVSDMGLKPLVEEVNIATALRMSEKRFLNVYVMCHPEDVAAELMQVYEKAKSMKRLAEESKKYVFKGFPF
;
A
#
# COMPACT_ATOMS: atom_id res chain seq x y z
N MET A 1 -21.64 39.00 43.02
CA MET A 1 -22.54 37.83 42.86
C MET A 1 -23.21 38.00 41.50
N ASN A 2 -22.99 37.23 40.44
CA ASN A 2 -22.63 35.83 40.35
C ASN A 2 -21.58 35.57 39.26
N SER A 3 -20.65 34.72 39.64
CA SER A 3 -19.69 34.03 38.79
C SER A 3 -20.36 32.96 37.91
N THR A 4 -19.54 32.39 37.03
CA THR A 4 -19.62 31.01 36.49
C THR A 4 -20.70 30.69 35.45
N VAL A 5 -20.34 30.78 34.15
CA VAL A 5 -20.37 29.64 33.20
C VAL A 5 -19.26 29.82 32.15
N ASN A 6 -18.00 29.71 32.55
CA ASN A 6 -16.93 29.37 31.62
C ASN A 6 -16.77 27.85 31.67
N ARG A 7 -17.76 27.12 31.11
CA ARG A 7 -17.67 25.67 30.97
C ARG A 7 -16.55 25.40 29.98
N ASN A 8 -15.42 24.97 30.53
CA ASN A 8 -14.21 24.56 29.83
C ASN A 8 -14.56 23.78 28.55
N VAL A 9 -14.43 24.41 27.38
CA VAL A 9 -14.60 23.81 26.04
C VAL A 9 -13.73 22.54 25.89
N LEU A 10 -12.62 22.50 26.63
CA LEU A 10 -11.71 21.36 26.77
C LEU A 10 -12.29 20.19 27.59
N ALA A 11 -13.17 20.46 28.55
CA ALA A 11 -13.87 19.43 29.32
C ALA A 11 -14.94 18.73 28.48
N VAL A 12 -15.54 19.42 27.51
CA VAL A 12 -16.51 18.84 26.57
C VAL A 12 -15.83 17.83 25.64
N ILE A 13 -14.66 18.17 25.09
CA ILE A 13 -13.90 17.21 24.28
C ILE A 13 -13.45 16.02 25.14
N ARG A 14 -12.98 16.23 26.37
CA ARG A 14 -12.51 15.15 27.24
C ARG A 14 -13.61 14.23 27.76
N SER A 15 -14.77 14.74 28.18
CA SER A 15 -15.85 13.94 28.76
C SER A 15 -16.49 12.98 27.75
N LEU A 16 -16.46 13.33 26.46
CA LEU A 16 -17.15 12.59 25.40
C LEU A 16 -16.36 11.40 24.82
N PHE A 17 -15.08 11.24 25.17
CA PHE A 17 -14.23 10.14 24.66
C PHE A 17 -14.14 8.92 25.61
N VAL A 18 -14.48 9.03 26.89
CA VAL A 18 -14.04 8.09 27.94
C VAL A 18 -14.97 6.87 28.16
N SER A 19 -16.17 6.79 27.58
CA SER A 19 -17.12 5.74 27.99
C SER A 19 -16.78 4.31 27.48
N SER A 20 -16.47 3.42 28.45
CA SER A 20 -16.47 1.95 28.50
C SER A 20 -15.29 1.14 27.91
N SER A 21 -14.62 0.39 28.80
CA SER A 21 -13.68 -0.70 28.56
C SER A 21 -13.97 -1.85 29.53
N LEU A 22 -14.03 -3.09 29.04
CA LEU A 22 -13.86 -4.30 29.84
C LEU A 22 -13.08 -5.32 29.00
N VAL A 23 -11.84 -5.60 29.44
CA VAL A 23 -10.91 -6.59 28.90
C VAL A 23 -11.02 -7.87 29.74
N ARG A 24 -10.92 -9.05 29.12
CA ARG A 24 -10.54 -10.30 29.80
C ARG A 24 -9.37 -10.94 29.08
N LYS A 25 -8.31 -11.22 29.84
CA LYS A 25 -7.12 -12.01 29.47
C LYS A 25 -7.42 -13.51 29.63
N ALA A 26 -6.78 -14.33 28.81
CA ALA A 26 -6.52 -15.74 29.13
C ALA A 26 -5.16 -16.15 28.53
N ASP A 27 -4.28 -16.61 29.41
CA ASP A 27 -3.00 -17.27 29.15
C ASP A 27 -3.19 -18.66 28.53
N PHE A 28 -2.19 -19.21 27.83
CA PHE A 28 -1.58 -20.53 28.14
C PHE A 28 -0.38 -20.89 27.23
N ARG A 29 0.39 -21.87 27.72
CA ARG A 29 1.83 -22.14 27.54
C ARG A 29 2.20 -23.21 26.48
N ASN A 30 3.43 -23.05 25.97
CA ASN A 30 4.55 -24.00 25.74
C ASN A 30 4.55 -25.21 24.77
N SER A 31 5.71 -25.28 24.09
CA SER A 31 6.52 -26.43 23.63
C SER A 31 6.11 -27.08 22.30
N LEU A 32 6.98 -27.62 21.44
CA LEU A 32 8.38 -28.05 21.55
C LEU A 32 9.03 -28.03 20.14
N SER A 33 10.36 -28.00 20.11
CA SER A 33 11.27 -28.04 18.96
C SER A 33 11.25 -29.36 18.18
N ALA A 34 11.54 -29.33 16.88
CA ALA A 34 12.29 -30.39 16.20
C ALA A 34 12.98 -29.85 14.92
N THR A 35 14.31 -29.92 14.96
CA THR A 35 15.25 -29.67 13.86
C THR A 35 15.26 -30.85 12.90
N ILE A 36 15.16 -30.61 11.58
CA ILE A 36 15.65 -31.55 10.57
C ILE A 36 16.46 -30.77 9.54
N THR A 37 17.75 -31.08 9.52
CA THR A 37 18.72 -30.69 8.52
C THR A 37 18.65 -31.69 7.37
N THR A 38 18.51 -31.22 6.14
CA THR A 38 19.05 -31.95 4.98
C THR A 38 19.47 -30.96 3.90
N ARG A 39 20.78 -30.99 3.65
CA ARG A 39 21.44 -30.43 2.47
C ARG A 39 20.95 -31.18 1.23
N CYS A 40 20.73 -30.47 0.13
CA CYS A 40 21.33 -30.89 -1.13
C CYS A 40 21.48 -29.70 -2.08
N SER A 41 22.70 -29.58 -2.57
CA SER A 41 23.24 -28.63 -3.52
C SER A 41 22.87 -28.97 -4.96
N THR A 42 22.70 -27.96 -5.80
CA THR A 42 23.20 -27.99 -7.18
C THR A 42 23.70 -26.60 -7.56
N LEU A 43 25.00 -26.58 -7.89
CA LEU A 43 25.78 -25.51 -8.48
C LEU A 43 25.35 -25.21 -9.92
N CYS A 44 25.93 -24.12 -10.44
CA CYS A 44 26.19 -23.76 -11.85
C CYS A 44 25.25 -22.67 -12.42
N LEU A 45 25.73 -21.61 -13.11
CA LEU A 45 27.06 -21.18 -13.55
C LEU A 45 27.00 -19.66 -13.78
N ASN A 46 28.04 -18.95 -13.35
CA ASN A 46 28.31 -17.57 -13.76
C ASN A 46 28.93 -17.61 -15.16
N GLU A 47 28.36 -16.86 -16.10
CA GLU A 47 29.10 -16.36 -17.26
C GLU A 47 28.98 -14.84 -17.30
N ALA A 48 30.15 -14.21 -17.37
CA ALA A 48 30.38 -12.78 -17.34
C ALA A 48 30.01 -12.15 -18.69
N GLU A 49 29.34 -11.00 -18.67
CA GLU A 49 29.31 -10.09 -19.82
C GLU A 49 30.43 -9.07 -19.64
N GLU A 50 31.47 -9.21 -20.47
CA GLU A 50 32.46 -8.18 -20.75
C GLU A 50 31.79 -6.98 -21.45
N CYS A 51 32.04 -5.78 -20.93
CA CYS A 51 31.76 -4.53 -21.61
C CYS A 51 32.68 -4.39 -22.83
N ILE A 52 32.11 -4.27 -24.02
CA ILE A 52 32.86 -3.80 -25.19
C ILE A 52 32.60 -2.31 -25.36
N ASP A 53 33.69 -1.56 -25.22
CA ASP A 53 33.83 -0.11 -25.36
C ASP A 53 33.78 0.30 -26.85
N GLU A 54 33.12 1.42 -27.12
CA GLU A 54 33.06 2.03 -28.44
C GLU A 54 34.39 2.73 -28.75
N ARG A 55 35.14 2.24 -29.75
CA ARG A 55 35.90 3.01 -30.76
C ARG A 55 36.86 2.08 -31.52
N VAL A 56 36.69 1.98 -32.84
CA VAL A 56 37.71 2.15 -33.89
C VAL A 56 37.05 1.84 -35.24
N ILE A 57 37.02 2.86 -36.11
CA ILE A 57 36.67 2.78 -37.52
C ILE A 57 37.93 2.32 -38.26
N GLN A 58 37.86 1.34 -39.17
CA GLN A 58 38.46 1.44 -40.52
C GLN A 58 37.97 0.33 -41.47
N LYS A 59 37.56 0.78 -42.66
CA LYS A 59 37.24 0.12 -43.93
C LYS A 59 37.71 -1.33 -44.16
N ASN A 60 36.82 -2.16 -44.69
CA ASN A 60 37.04 -2.88 -45.95
C ASN A 60 35.71 -3.31 -46.60
N LYS A 61 35.60 -3.08 -47.92
CA LYS A 61 34.48 -3.41 -48.81
C LYS A 61 34.84 -4.69 -49.56
N VAL A 62 34.07 -5.77 -49.42
CA VAL A 62 33.78 -6.75 -50.48
C VAL A 62 32.38 -7.31 -50.19
N GLY A 63 31.51 -7.33 -51.19
CA GLY A 63 30.11 -7.70 -51.05
C GLY A 63 29.84 -9.21 -51.15
N CYS A 64 28.73 -9.64 -50.55
CA CYS A 64 27.62 -10.32 -51.21
C CYS A 64 26.52 -10.69 -50.18
N VAL A 65 25.32 -10.17 -50.45
CA VAL A 65 23.97 -10.70 -50.20
C VAL A 65 23.75 -11.68 -49.03
N GLU A 66 23.09 -11.18 -47.99
CA GLU A 66 21.84 -11.75 -47.48
C GLU A 66 20.97 -10.59 -46.99
N VAL A 67 20.06 -10.09 -47.83
CA VAL A 67 18.91 -9.31 -47.33
C VAL A 67 17.99 -10.31 -46.66
N ARG A 68 18.30 -10.68 -45.41
CA ARG A 68 17.26 -11.19 -44.52
C ARG A 68 16.26 -10.06 -44.38
N PRO A 69 14.94 -10.28 -44.51
CA PRO A 69 13.99 -9.24 -44.17
C PRO A 69 14.22 -8.96 -42.69
N THR A 70 14.88 -7.85 -42.36
CA THR A 70 15.07 -7.42 -40.99
C THR A 70 13.71 -6.89 -40.55
N VAL A 71 12.82 -7.81 -40.19
CA VAL A 71 11.48 -7.52 -39.69
C VAL A 71 11.66 -6.48 -38.59
N SER A 72 11.22 -5.26 -38.82
CA SER A 72 11.47 -4.18 -37.87
C SER A 72 10.64 -4.44 -36.59
N PRO A 73 11.08 -3.98 -35.39
CA PRO A 73 10.23 -4.07 -34.19
C PRO A 73 8.83 -3.45 -34.38
N LEU A 74 8.71 -2.47 -35.29
CA LEU A 74 7.43 -1.89 -35.70
C LEU A 74 6.55 -2.91 -36.43
N GLU A 75 7.09 -3.63 -37.41
CA GLU A 75 6.37 -4.69 -38.13
C GLU A 75 5.93 -5.81 -37.21
N VAL A 76 6.78 -6.21 -36.25
CA VAL A 76 6.43 -7.21 -35.23
C VAL A 76 5.21 -6.76 -34.42
N LEU A 77 5.23 -5.53 -33.90
CA LEU A 77 4.12 -5.00 -33.08
C LEU A 77 2.83 -4.89 -33.90
N ARG A 78 2.94 -4.44 -35.16
CA ARG A 78 1.78 -4.33 -36.05
C ARG A 78 1.20 -5.71 -36.39
N LYS A 79 2.06 -6.69 -36.69
CA LYS A 79 1.67 -8.09 -36.95
C LYS A 79 1.02 -8.74 -35.73
N TRP A 80 1.47 -8.40 -34.53
CA TRP A 80 0.88 -8.88 -33.29
C TRP A 80 -0.50 -8.26 -32.98
N GLY A 81 -0.83 -7.13 -33.61
CA GLY A 81 -2.15 -6.49 -33.53
C GLY A 81 -2.17 -5.10 -32.90
N CYS A 82 -1.03 -4.45 -32.69
CA CYS A 82 -0.99 -3.04 -32.26
C CYS A 82 -1.34 -2.10 -33.42
N ASN A 83 -2.17 -1.10 -33.15
CA ASN A 83 -2.41 0.00 -34.10
C ASN A 83 -1.30 1.07 -34.01
N ASP A 84 -1.29 2.02 -34.95
CA ASP A 84 -0.22 3.02 -35.04
C ASP A 84 -0.16 3.95 -33.82
N ASP A 85 -1.30 4.28 -33.21
CA ASP A 85 -1.35 5.09 -31.98
C ASP A 85 -0.75 4.35 -30.77
N GLU A 86 -1.06 3.06 -30.64
CA GLU A 86 -0.50 2.19 -29.59
C GLU A 86 1.01 2.00 -29.77
N ILE A 87 1.47 1.79 -31.00
CA ILE A 87 2.91 1.70 -31.31
C ILE A 87 3.61 3.01 -30.97
N SER A 88 3.02 4.16 -31.33
CA SER A 88 3.53 5.47 -30.99
C SER A 88 3.69 5.64 -29.47
N LYS A 89 2.66 5.29 -28.69
CA LYS A 89 2.71 5.30 -27.21
C LYS A 89 3.81 4.39 -26.67
N LEU A 90 3.91 3.14 -27.15
CA LEU A 90 4.95 2.20 -26.75
C LEU A 90 6.36 2.75 -26.99
N PHE A 91 6.58 3.42 -28.12
CA PHE A 91 7.86 4.01 -28.47
C PHE A 91 8.17 5.30 -27.70
N ILE A 92 7.17 6.07 -27.30
CA ILE A 92 7.34 7.22 -26.40
C ILE A 92 7.71 6.73 -25.00
N SER A 93 6.95 5.76 -24.46
CA SER A 93 7.18 5.18 -23.13
C SER A 93 8.50 4.40 -23.07
N ARG A 94 8.91 3.77 -24.19
CA ARG A 94 10.15 3.00 -24.29
C ARG A 94 10.84 3.19 -25.64
N PRO A 95 11.66 4.25 -25.81
CA PRO A 95 12.38 4.51 -27.06
C PRO A 95 13.32 3.37 -27.48
N SER A 96 13.89 2.65 -26.51
CA SER A 96 14.78 1.51 -26.79
C SER A 96 14.06 0.33 -27.47
N LEU A 97 12.72 0.26 -27.43
CA LEU A 97 11.95 -0.79 -28.11
C LEU A 97 12.12 -0.72 -29.62
N ARG A 98 12.40 0.47 -30.18
CA ARG A 98 12.71 0.66 -31.61
C ARG A 98 13.96 -0.09 -32.06
N ARG A 99 14.85 -0.42 -31.13
CA ARG A 99 16.11 -1.15 -31.35
C ARG A 99 16.10 -2.51 -30.65
N ALA A 100 14.94 -3.00 -30.23
CA ALA A 100 14.85 -4.29 -29.56
C ALA A 100 15.22 -5.42 -30.51
N ASN A 101 15.80 -6.48 -29.97
CA ASN A 101 16.01 -7.72 -30.72
C ASN A 101 14.64 -8.29 -31.14
N VAL A 102 14.47 -8.46 -32.45
CA VAL A 102 13.20 -8.84 -33.10
C VAL A 102 12.74 -10.22 -32.64
N ALA A 103 13.65 -11.21 -32.63
CA ALA A 103 13.33 -12.57 -32.20
C ALA A 103 12.92 -12.62 -30.72
N GLN A 104 13.59 -11.86 -29.86
CA GLN A 104 13.19 -11.76 -28.45
C GLN A 104 11.85 -11.04 -28.27
N LEU A 105 11.57 -10.02 -29.07
CA LEU A 105 10.30 -9.31 -29.02
C LEU A 105 9.15 -10.23 -29.49
N GLU A 106 9.30 -10.88 -30.63
CA GLU A 106 8.33 -11.85 -31.16
C GLU A 106 8.08 -12.99 -30.17
N TYR A 107 9.14 -13.59 -29.63
CA TYR A 107 9.02 -14.62 -28.61
C TYR A 107 8.19 -14.14 -27.42
N LYS A 108 8.51 -12.97 -26.86
CA LYS A 108 7.78 -12.42 -25.70
C LYS A 108 6.31 -12.12 -26.03
N LEU A 109 6.02 -11.58 -27.20
CA LEU A 109 4.65 -11.30 -27.62
C LEU A 109 3.84 -12.59 -27.82
N ASN A 110 4.45 -13.61 -28.44
CA ASN A 110 3.84 -14.92 -28.60
C ASN A 110 3.54 -15.60 -27.27
N LEU A 111 4.31 -15.33 -26.21
CA LEU A 111 4.02 -15.81 -24.86
C LEU A 111 2.82 -15.10 -24.22
N LEU A 112 2.56 -13.85 -24.58
CA LEU A 112 1.43 -13.08 -24.05
C LEU A 112 0.11 -13.45 -24.74
N THR A 113 0.15 -13.92 -25.99
CA THR A 113 -1.03 -14.29 -26.77
C THR A 113 -1.87 -15.39 -26.09
N PRO A 114 -1.30 -16.53 -25.63
CA PRO A 114 -2.02 -17.54 -24.88
C PRO A 114 -2.57 -17.07 -23.54
N LEU A 115 -2.22 -15.88 -23.04
CA LEU A 115 -2.78 -15.29 -21.83
C LEU A 115 -3.99 -14.37 -22.13
N GLY A 116 -4.31 -14.18 -23.41
CA GLY A 116 -5.40 -13.30 -23.84
C GLY A 116 -5.08 -11.81 -23.63
N ILE A 117 -3.80 -11.46 -23.56
CA ILE A 117 -3.33 -10.07 -23.45
C ILE A 117 -3.52 -9.40 -24.82
N THR A 118 -4.16 -8.23 -24.83
CA THR A 118 -4.42 -7.44 -26.03
C THR A 118 -3.34 -6.38 -26.26
N SER A 119 -3.35 -5.73 -27.43
CA SER A 119 -2.50 -4.57 -27.73
C SER A 119 -2.65 -3.43 -26.71
N SER A 120 -3.88 -3.10 -26.32
CA SER A 120 -4.17 -2.12 -25.29
C SER A 120 -3.60 -2.50 -23.93
N ASP A 121 -3.65 -3.77 -23.55
CA ASP A 121 -3.04 -4.24 -22.31
C ASP A 121 -1.52 -4.19 -22.35
N LEU A 122 -0.94 -4.46 -23.52
CA LEU A 122 0.50 -4.35 -23.71
C LEU A 122 0.99 -2.91 -23.47
N VAL A 123 0.26 -1.91 -23.97
CA VAL A 123 0.55 -0.49 -23.68
C VAL A 123 0.56 -0.25 -22.16
N LYS A 124 -0.48 -0.69 -21.44
CA LYS A 124 -0.54 -0.56 -19.97
C LYS A 124 0.60 -1.26 -19.26
N ILE A 125 0.99 -2.45 -19.73
CA ILE A 125 2.09 -3.24 -19.17
C ILE A 125 3.41 -2.48 -19.34
N VAL A 126 3.69 -1.94 -20.53
CA VAL A 126 4.92 -1.19 -20.81
C VAL A 126 4.94 0.16 -20.09
N ASP A 127 3.80 0.86 -20.02
CA ASP A 127 3.68 2.10 -19.24
C ASP A 127 3.94 1.85 -17.75
N CYS A 128 3.38 0.76 -17.20
CA CYS A 128 3.63 0.36 -15.81
C CYS A 128 5.07 -0.10 -15.59
N ARG A 129 5.65 -0.81 -16.57
CA ARG A 129 7.00 -1.37 -16.49
C ARG A 129 7.76 -1.22 -17.81
N PRO A 130 8.43 -0.08 -18.04
CA PRO A 130 9.10 0.20 -19.33
C PRO A 130 10.20 -0.80 -19.71
N ARG A 131 10.79 -1.49 -18.72
CA ARG A 131 11.83 -2.51 -18.95
C ARG A 131 11.29 -3.93 -19.12
N PHE A 132 9.99 -4.12 -19.28
CA PHE A 132 9.37 -5.45 -19.43
C PHE A 132 10.05 -6.29 -20.53
N PHE A 133 10.20 -5.72 -21.72
CA PHE A 133 10.86 -6.40 -22.84
C PHE A 133 12.39 -6.46 -22.75
N SER A 134 13.02 -5.68 -21.87
CA SER A 134 14.48 -5.70 -21.71
C SER A 134 14.96 -6.77 -20.74
N ARG A 135 14.09 -7.27 -19.85
CA ARG A 135 14.47 -8.30 -18.89
C ARG A 135 14.32 -9.68 -19.52
N HIS A 136 15.26 -10.59 -19.24
CA HIS A 136 15.10 -11.99 -19.58
C HIS A 136 13.88 -12.54 -18.85
N ILE A 137 13.02 -13.22 -19.61
CA ILE A 137 11.94 -14.03 -19.04
C ILE A 137 12.57 -15.39 -18.75
N HIS A 138 12.28 -15.95 -17.57
CA HIS A 138 12.80 -17.27 -17.20
C HIS A 138 12.39 -18.31 -18.24
N LEU A 139 13.29 -19.25 -18.56
CA LEU A 139 13.11 -20.30 -19.58
C LEU A 139 11.93 -21.25 -19.28
N VAL A 140 11.38 -21.19 -18.06
CA VAL A 140 10.30 -22.06 -17.58
C VAL A 140 8.99 -21.26 -17.39
N LEU A 141 8.59 -20.51 -18.42
CA LEU A 141 7.44 -19.61 -18.33
C LEU A 141 6.10 -20.36 -18.30
N ASP A 142 6.00 -21.49 -18.99
CA ASP A 142 4.77 -22.27 -19.06
C ASP A 142 4.39 -22.84 -17.69
N GLU A 143 5.35 -23.41 -16.94
CA GLU A 143 5.11 -23.86 -15.57
C GLU A 143 4.71 -22.70 -14.65
N ARG A 144 5.30 -21.52 -14.84
CA ARG A 144 4.94 -20.32 -14.08
C ARG A 144 3.51 -19.88 -14.38
N ILE A 145 3.12 -19.84 -15.66
CA ILE A 145 1.78 -19.49 -16.09
C ILE A 145 0.78 -20.50 -15.50
N ASN A 146 1.06 -21.79 -15.63
CA ASN A 146 0.22 -22.87 -15.09
C ASN A 146 0.06 -22.75 -13.58
N TYR A 147 1.16 -22.56 -12.85
CA TYR A 147 1.11 -22.34 -11.40
C TYR A 147 0.23 -21.14 -11.02
N PHE A 148 0.35 -20.01 -11.71
CA PHE A 148 -0.48 -18.85 -11.39
C PHE A 148 -1.94 -19.04 -11.81
N ILE A 149 -2.22 -19.77 -12.88
CA ILE A 149 -3.61 -20.13 -13.26
C ILE A 149 -4.22 -21.03 -12.19
N GLU A 150 -3.50 -22.04 -11.70
CA GLU A 150 -3.93 -22.91 -10.61
C GLU A 150 -4.14 -22.11 -9.32
N LEU A 151 -3.21 -21.21 -8.98
CA LEU A 151 -3.30 -20.37 -7.80
C LEU A 151 -4.49 -19.40 -7.87
N LEU A 152 -4.66 -18.70 -8.99
CA LEU A 152 -5.68 -17.67 -9.15
C LEU A 152 -7.06 -18.22 -9.56
N GLY A 153 -7.11 -19.49 -9.96
CA GLY A 153 -8.32 -20.18 -10.42
C GLY A 153 -8.76 -19.83 -11.84
N SER A 154 -8.15 -18.85 -12.50
CA SER A 154 -8.43 -18.57 -13.91
C SER A 154 -7.34 -17.78 -14.62
N LYS A 155 -7.24 -18.02 -15.94
CA LYS A 155 -6.41 -17.24 -16.86
C LYS A 155 -6.79 -15.76 -16.91
N GLU A 156 -8.08 -15.44 -16.78
CA GLU A 156 -8.55 -14.05 -16.74
C GLU A 156 -8.02 -13.31 -15.51
N MET A 157 -7.98 -13.97 -14.34
CA MET A 157 -7.41 -13.38 -13.13
C MET A 157 -5.91 -13.18 -13.26
N LEU A 158 -5.17 -14.13 -13.86
CA LEU A 158 -3.75 -13.96 -14.17
C LEU A 158 -3.51 -12.74 -15.05
N ARG A 159 -4.26 -12.58 -16.15
CA ARG A 159 -4.18 -11.40 -17.02
C ARG A 159 -4.38 -10.10 -16.22
N LYS A 160 -5.41 -10.02 -15.37
CA LYS A 160 -5.67 -8.84 -14.53
C LYS A 160 -4.51 -8.52 -13.59
N VAL A 161 -3.94 -9.53 -12.93
CA VAL A 161 -2.80 -9.35 -12.01
C VAL A 161 -1.54 -8.91 -12.76
N MET A 162 -1.27 -9.48 -13.94
CA MET A 162 -0.12 -9.12 -14.78
C MET A 162 -0.18 -7.67 -15.27
N ILE A 163 -1.35 -7.19 -15.69
CA ILE A 163 -1.49 -5.80 -16.15
C ILE A 163 -1.16 -4.83 -15.00
N ARG A 164 -1.58 -5.15 -13.77
CA ARG A 164 -1.34 -4.32 -12.58
C ARG A 164 0.08 -4.44 -12.03
N ASN A 165 0.74 -5.58 -12.21
CA ASN A 165 2.13 -5.80 -11.82
C ASN A 165 2.83 -6.71 -12.82
N PRO A 166 3.36 -6.15 -13.93
CA PRO A 166 4.07 -6.95 -14.93
C PRO A 166 5.33 -7.61 -14.38
N SER A 167 5.86 -7.10 -13.26
CA SER A 167 7.01 -7.69 -12.60
C SER A 167 6.73 -9.05 -11.97
N LEU A 168 5.47 -9.48 -11.92
CA LEU A 168 5.13 -10.81 -11.42
C LEU A 168 5.86 -11.94 -12.19
N MET A 169 6.10 -11.75 -13.48
CA MET A 169 6.79 -12.72 -14.35
C MET A 169 8.30 -12.80 -14.11
N PHE A 170 8.82 -11.92 -13.25
CA PHE A 170 10.25 -11.69 -13.06
C PHE A 170 10.76 -12.08 -11.67
N TYR A 171 9.86 -12.32 -10.72
CA TYR A 171 10.23 -12.80 -9.38
C TYR A 171 10.54 -14.29 -9.41
N ASP A 172 11.42 -14.76 -8.55
CA ASP A 172 11.71 -16.18 -8.44
C ASP A 172 10.47 -16.96 -7.98
N LEU A 173 10.09 -18.00 -8.72
CA LEU A 173 8.88 -18.77 -8.43
C LEU A 173 9.07 -19.65 -7.19
N ASP A 174 10.23 -20.29 -7.06
CA ASP A 174 10.51 -21.32 -6.07
C ASP A 174 11.08 -20.75 -4.77
N GLU A 175 11.85 -19.68 -4.84
CA GLU A 175 12.45 -19.02 -3.68
C GLU A 175 11.58 -17.91 -3.08
N LYS A 176 10.69 -17.29 -3.88
CA LYS A 176 9.86 -16.15 -3.41
C LYS A 176 8.37 -16.44 -3.42
N ILE A 177 7.83 -16.87 -4.55
CA ILE A 177 6.37 -16.96 -4.72
C ILE A 177 5.78 -18.17 -3.97
N LYS A 178 6.26 -19.39 -4.26
CA LYS A 178 5.76 -20.62 -3.63
C LYS A 178 5.90 -20.60 -2.10
N PRO A 179 7.06 -20.22 -1.50
CA PRO A 179 7.20 -20.18 -0.05
C PRO A 179 6.26 -19.17 0.60
N ALA A 180 6.05 -18.00 -0.02
CA ALA A 180 5.12 -17.00 0.50
C ALA A 180 3.66 -17.50 0.46
N VAL A 181 3.26 -18.18 -0.64
CA VAL A 181 1.93 -18.80 -0.77
C VAL A 181 1.73 -19.89 0.29
N GLU A 182 2.68 -20.81 0.42
CA GLU A 182 2.60 -21.89 1.41
C GLU A 182 2.56 -21.36 2.84
N PHE A 183 3.29 -20.28 3.13
CA PHE A 183 3.20 -19.66 4.44
C PHE A 183 1.80 -19.11 4.72
N TYR A 184 1.19 -18.37 3.78
CA TYR A 184 -0.17 -17.88 3.97
C TYR A 184 -1.18 -19.02 4.16
N ARG A 185 -1.00 -20.14 3.44
CA ARG A 185 -1.77 -21.38 3.65
C ARG A 185 -1.54 -21.96 5.05
N GLY A 186 -0.29 -22.06 5.51
CA GLY A 186 0.07 -22.54 6.85
C GLY A 186 -0.43 -21.64 7.99
N LEU A 187 -0.68 -20.36 7.72
CA LEU A 187 -1.37 -19.46 8.64
C LEU A 187 -2.90 -19.70 8.72
N GLY A 188 -3.46 -20.55 7.84
CA GLY A 188 -4.88 -20.82 7.75
C GLY A 188 -5.66 -19.86 6.84
N ILE A 189 -4.98 -19.06 6.01
CA ILE A 189 -5.67 -18.20 5.03
C ILE A 189 -6.19 -19.09 3.90
N SER A 190 -7.50 -19.02 3.66
CA SER A 190 -8.13 -19.81 2.60
C SER A 190 -7.63 -19.42 1.21
N GLN A 191 -7.69 -20.34 0.25
CA GLN A 191 -7.29 -20.07 -1.13
C GLN A 191 -8.07 -18.88 -1.72
N GLN A 192 -9.37 -18.76 -1.44
CA GLN A 192 -10.21 -17.66 -1.89
C GLN A 192 -9.73 -16.30 -1.34
N ASP A 193 -9.38 -16.24 -0.05
CA ASP A 193 -8.87 -15.02 0.56
C ASP A 193 -7.48 -14.66 0.05
N LEU A 194 -6.62 -15.66 -0.16
CA LEU A 194 -5.29 -15.46 -0.75
C LEU A 194 -5.39 -14.86 -2.16
N VAL A 195 -6.28 -15.39 -3.00
CA VAL A 195 -6.56 -14.86 -4.34
C VAL A 195 -7.09 -13.44 -4.27
N ALA A 196 -8.07 -13.16 -3.40
CA ALA A 196 -8.61 -11.82 -3.21
C ALA A 196 -7.54 -10.82 -2.77
N MET A 197 -6.67 -11.21 -1.83
CA MET A 197 -5.53 -10.42 -1.37
C MET A 197 -4.53 -10.15 -2.50
N PHE A 198 -4.23 -11.16 -3.31
CA PHE A 198 -3.27 -11.05 -4.39
C PHE A 198 -3.79 -10.19 -5.55
N ILE A 199 -5.07 -10.30 -5.91
CA ILE A 199 -5.72 -9.42 -6.90
C ILE A 199 -5.76 -7.97 -6.40
N ALA A 200 -6.10 -7.76 -5.12
CA ALA A 200 -6.15 -6.44 -4.53
C ALA A 200 -4.76 -5.76 -4.53
N ARG A 201 -3.71 -6.53 -4.20
CA ARG A 201 -2.31 -6.08 -4.18
C ARG A 201 -1.38 -7.11 -4.84
N PRO A 202 -1.16 -7.02 -6.17
CA PRO A 202 -0.28 -7.93 -6.93
C PRO A 202 1.20 -7.95 -6.53
N THR A 203 1.64 -7.02 -5.68
CA THR A 203 2.99 -6.99 -5.11
C THR A 203 3.08 -7.68 -3.75
N LEU A 204 1.95 -8.16 -3.20
CA LEU A 204 1.89 -8.78 -1.88
C LEU A 204 2.76 -10.03 -1.81
N ILE A 205 2.43 -11.06 -2.61
CA ILE A 205 3.13 -12.35 -2.57
C ILE A 205 4.64 -12.19 -2.83
N PRO A 206 5.09 -11.50 -3.89
CA PRO A 206 6.52 -11.42 -4.19
C PRO A 206 7.35 -10.64 -3.16
N ARG A 207 6.72 -9.76 -2.38
CA ARG A 207 7.40 -8.96 -1.34
C ARG A 207 7.24 -9.57 0.06
N THR A 208 6.41 -10.58 0.18
CA THR A 208 6.20 -11.23 1.45
C THR A 208 7.46 -11.99 1.80
N ASN A 209 7.98 -11.72 2.99
CA ASN A 209 9.03 -12.51 3.61
C ASN A 209 8.63 -12.78 5.05
N PHE A 210 8.68 -14.02 5.47
CA PHE A 210 8.34 -14.40 6.82
C PHE A 210 9.57 -14.91 7.57
N SER A 211 9.66 -14.46 8.81
CA SER A 211 10.66 -14.91 9.78
C SER A 211 9.93 -15.29 11.06
N LYS A 212 10.63 -15.95 11.98
CA LYS A 212 10.08 -16.35 13.27
C LYS A 212 9.57 -15.14 14.06
N GLU A 213 10.29 -14.02 13.98
CA GLU A 213 9.98 -12.76 14.66
C GLU A 213 8.70 -12.14 14.12
N LYS A 214 8.47 -12.18 12.80
CA LYS A 214 7.21 -11.71 12.22
C LYS A 214 6.01 -12.54 12.66
N PHE A 215 6.21 -13.84 12.83
CA PHE A 215 5.16 -14.70 13.36
C PHE A 215 4.82 -14.33 14.81
N GLU A 216 5.82 -14.05 15.63
CA GLU A 216 5.63 -13.53 16.99
C GLU A 216 4.90 -12.19 16.98
N TYR A 217 5.26 -11.26 16.08
CA TYR A 217 4.54 -9.99 15.93
C TYR A 217 3.07 -10.18 15.57
N ILE A 218 2.75 -11.12 14.66
CA ILE A 218 1.36 -11.47 14.34
C ILE A 218 0.65 -11.99 15.59
N GLN A 219 1.27 -12.88 16.37
CA GLN A 219 0.68 -13.41 17.61
C GLN A 219 0.44 -12.32 18.66
N ARG A 220 1.40 -11.40 18.84
CA ARG A 220 1.30 -10.27 19.78
C ARG A 220 0.15 -9.33 19.47
N THR A 221 -0.36 -9.31 18.23
CA THR A 221 -1.56 -8.52 17.89
C THR A 221 -2.84 -9.04 18.56
N GLY A 222 -2.85 -10.29 19.03
CA GLY A 222 -4.01 -10.93 19.65
C GLY A 222 -5.16 -11.25 18.68
N VAL A 223 -4.96 -11.10 17.37
CA VAL A 223 -6.01 -11.38 16.38
C VAL A 223 -6.13 -12.88 16.15
N SER A 224 -7.31 -13.45 16.40
CA SER A 224 -7.61 -14.85 16.09
C SER A 224 -7.51 -15.13 14.59
N ARG A 225 -7.06 -16.34 14.22
CA ARG A 225 -6.95 -16.80 12.83
C ARG A 225 -8.30 -16.82 12.09
N ASP A 226 -9.40 -17.05 12.81
CA ASP A 226 -10.75 -17.06 12.25
C ASP A 226 -11.31 -15.65 11.96
N SER A 227 -10.62 -14.61 12.45
CA SER A 227 -11.02 -13.23 12.20
C SER A 227 -10.73 -12.81 10.77
N LYS A 228 -11.70 -12.15 10.12
CA LYS A 228 -11.49 -11.47 8.83
C LYS A 228 -10.32 -10.46 8.87
N MET A 229 -9.96 -9.96 10.06
CA MET A 229 -8.84 -9.04 10.24
C MET A 229 -7.46 -9.71 10.10
N PHE A 230 -7.38 -11.00 10.42
CA PHE A 230 -6.13 -11.76 10.50
C PHE A 230 -5.34 -11.68 9.19
N LYS A 231 -6.02 -11.87 8.05
CA LYS A 231 -5.38 -11.81 6.73
C LYS A 231 -4.76 -10.44 6.43
N TYR A 232 -5.35 -9.35 6.93
CA TYR A 232 -4.79 -8.00 6.76
C TYR A 232 -3.58 -7.75 7.66
N VAL A 233 -3.59 -8.28 8.88
CA VAL A 233 -2.46 -8.25 9.81
C VAL A 233 -1.29 -9.04 9.22
N ALA A 234 -1.53 -10.31 8.86
CA ALA A 234 -0.53 -11.19 8.26
C ALA A 234 0.07 -10.59 6.99
N ALA A 235 -0.77 -10.07 6.09
CA ALA A 235 -0.32 -9.38 4.88
C ALA A 235 0.56 -8.17 5.18
N THR A 236 0.16 -7.34 6.14
CA THR A 236 0.86 -6.08 6.41
C THR A 236 2.20 -6.31 7.09
N ILE A 237 2.28 -7.22 8.05
CA ILE A 237 3.53 -7.63 8.69
C ILE A 237 4.43 -8.39 7.70
N GLY A 238 3.84 -9.29 6.91
CA GLY A 238 4.55 -10.10 5.91
C GLY A 238 5.33 -9.27 4.89
N VAL A 239 4.74 -8.19 4.37
CA VAL A 239 5.42 -7.31 3.38
C VAL A 239 6.32 -6.24 3.98
N SER A 240 6.19 -5.94 5.27
CA SER A 240 6.99 -4.89 5.92
C SER A 240 8.38 -5.39 6.29
N ARG A 241 9.41 -4.54 6.20
CA ARG A 241 10.74 -4.89 6.71
C ARG A 241 10.75 -4.89 8.24
N MET A 242 11.64 -5.65 8.87
CA MET A 242 11.69 -5.76 10.33
C MET A 242 12.00 -4.42 10.99
N GLU A 243 13.04 -3.75 10.49
CA GLU A 243 13.55 -2.47 10.97
C GLU A 243 12.48 -1.38 10.87
N THR A 244 11.61 -1.49 9.85
CA THR A 244 10.46 -0.61 9.73
C THR A 244 9.46 -0.83 10.84
N ILE A 245 9.05 -2.08 11.05
CA ILE A 245 8.01 -2.39 12.03
C ILE A 245 8.46 -1.87 13.39
N GLU A 246 9.72 -2.13 13.73
CA GLU A 246 10.38 -1.62 14.94
C GLU A 246 10.41 -0.10 15.00
N GLU A 247 10.80 0.59 13.91
CA GLU A 247 10.76 2.06 13.86
C GLU A 247 9.33 2.61 14.09
N LYS A 248 8.30 1.99 13.50
CA LYS A 248 6.90 2.44 13.65
C LYS A 248 6.37 2.18 15.05
N VAL A 249 6.72 1.05 15.65
CA VAL A 249 6.36 0.72 17.03
C VAL A 249 7.05 1.68 18.00
N ALA A 250 8.36 1.87 17.87
CA ALA A 250 9.14 2.81 18.69
C ALA A 250 8.64 4.24 18.57
N ASN A 251 8.12 4.63 17.40
CA ASN A 251 7.51 5.94 17.23
C ASN A 251 6.23 6.13 18.05
N LEU A 252 5.41 5.08 18.23
CA LEU A 252 4.21 5.15 19.07
C LEU A 252 4.55 5.10 20.56
N GLU A 253 5.60 4.37 20.94
CA GLU A 253 6.09 4.31 22.33
C GLU A 253 6.49 5.68 22.88
N LYS A 254 7.04 6.57 22.03
CA LYS A 254 7.39 7.96 22.39
C LYS A 254 6.22 8.77 22.95
N PHE A 255 4.97 8.35 22.71
CA PHE A 255 3.77 8.97 23.23
C PHE A 255 3.21 8.28 24.49
N GLY A 256 4.00 7.41 25.11
CA GLY A 256 3.68 6.73 26.36
C GLY A 256 2.71 5.56 26.21
N LEU A 257 2.63 4.96 25.02
CA LEU A 257 1.88 3.72 24.80
C LEU A 257 2.79 2.52 25.06
N SER A 258 2.28 1.50 25.75
CA SER A 258 3.02 0.26 25.94
C SER A 258 3.07 -0.58 24.65
N GLN A 259 4.09 -1.44 24.54
CA GLN A 259 4.20 -2.39 23.44
C GLN A 259 2.93 -3.24 23.27
N GLU A 260 2.37 -3.77 24.35
CA GLU A 260 1.14 -4.58 24.31
C GLU A 260 -0.03 -3.81 23.68
N GLU A 261 -0.22 -2.56 24.08
CA GLU A 261 -1.26 -1.69 23.52
C GLU A 261 -1.02 -1.38 22.04
N ILE A 262 0.23 -1.15 21.65
CA ILE A 262 0.60 -0.87 20.25
C ILE A 262 0.32 -2.09 19.37
N TRP A 263 0.70 -3.30 19.81
CA TRP A 263 0.44 -4.51 19.02
C TRP A 263 -1.05 -4.80 18.89
N HIS A 264 -1.82 -4.62 19.97
CA HIS A 264 -3.27 -4.73 19.90
C HIS A 264 -3.90 -3.67 18.98
N LEU A 265 -3.36 -2.43 18.97
CA LEU A 265 -3.74 -1.39 18.02
C LEU A 265 -3.42 -1.80 16.58
N CYS A 266 -2.25 -2.38 16.31
CA CYS A 266 -1.89 -2.94 15.00
C CYS A 266 -2.80 -4.12 14.60
N GLY A 267 -3.29 -4.91 15.56
CA GLY A 267 -4.30 -5.94 15.33
C GLY A 267 -5.65 -5.38 14.88
N LYS A 268 -6.09 -4.27 15.49
CA LYS A 268 -7.33 -3.56 15.09
C LYS A 268 -7.18 -2.78 13.79
N CYS A 269 -6.00 -2.26 13.52
CA CYS A 269 -5.74 -1.32 12.44
C CYS A 269 -4.35 -1.54 11.82
N PRO A 270 -4.14 -2.66 11.08
CA PRO A 270 -2.82 -3.01 10.56
C PRO A 270 -2.26 -1.97 9.58
N ILE A 271 -3.14 -1.20 8.92
CA ILE A 271 -2.75 -0.10 8.03
C ILE A 271 -1.90 0.98 8.73
N LEU A 272 -1.90 1.06 10.07
CA LEU A 272 -1.01 1.96 10.81
C LEU A 272 0.48 1.74 10.51
N LEU A 273 0.91 0.50 10.27
CA LEU A 273 2.29 0.18 9.92
C LEU A 273 2.69 0.69 8.52
N THR A 274 1.71 1.10 7.71
CA THR A 274 1.95 1.70 6.38
C THR A 274 2.13 3.21 6.43
N LEU A 275 1.82 3.86 7.56
CA LEU A 275 1.94 5.30 7.70
C LEU A 275 3.40 5.72 7.91
N SER A 276 3.73 6.95 7.49
CA SER A 276 5.03 7.54 7.81
C SER A 276 5.11 7.90 9.30
N VAL A 277 6.33 7.85 9.84
CA VAL A 277 6.64 8.30 11.21
C VAL A 277 6.15 9.73 11.42
N ASP A 278 6.47 10.63 10.48
CA ASP A 278 6.05 12.04 10.48
C ASP A 278 4.53 12.21 10.54
N LYS A 279 3.76 11.41 9.78
CA LYS A 279 2.28 11.50 9.82
C LYS A 279 1.75 11.10 11.20
N VAL A 280 2.23 9.99 11.76
CA VAL A 280 1.81 9.54 13.09
C VAL A 280 2.19 10.57 14.16
N GLN A 281 3.41 11.10 14.13
CA GLN A 281 3.86 12.12 15.09
C GLN A 281 3.00 13.37 15.03
N ARG A 282 2.73 13.91 13.84
CA ARG A 282 1.90 15.12 13.69
C ARG A 282 0.49 14.90 14.19
N ASN A 283 -0.13 13.76 13.84
CA ASN A 283 -1.47 13.45 14.31
C ASN A 283 -1.50 13.26 15.84
N MET A 284 -0.53 12.54 16.41
CA MET A 284 -0.42 12.37 17.87
C MET A 284 -0.22 13.71 18.59
N THR A 285 0.70 14.55 18.12
CA THR A 285 0.92 15.90 18.68
C THR A 285 -0.34 16.74 18.62
N TYR A 286 -1.09 16.72 17.51
CA TYR A 286 -2.35 17.47 17.44
C TYR A 286 -3.41 16.92 18.40
N VAL A 287 -3.56 15.59 18.49
CA VAL A 287 -4.48 14.94 19.43
C VAL A 287 -4.16 15.33 20.89
N MET A 288 -2.89 15.29 21.28
CA MET A 288 -2.48 15.58 22.65
C MET A 288 -2.43 17.08 22.96
N ALA A 289 -1.85 17.89 22.07
CA ALA A 289 -1.59 19.31 22.32
C ALA A 289 -2.78 20.20 21.96
N SER A 290 -3.49 19.92 20.87
CA SER A 290 -4.58 20.79 20.35
C SER A 290 -5.97 20.28 20.71
N MET A 291 -6.18 18.96 20.70
CA MET A 291 -7.44 18.34 21.16
C MET A 291 -7.43 18.06 22.67
N LYS A 292 -6.26 18.14 23.32
CA LYS A 292 -6.08 17.89 24.77
C LYS A 292 -6.55 16.50 25.22
N LEU A 293 -6.51 15.52 24.32
CA LEU A 293 -6.86 14.13 24.60
C LEU A 293 -5.65 13.35 25.12
N PRO A 294 -5.84 12.37 26.01
CA PRO A 294 -4.77 11.46 26.39
C PRO A 294 -4.29 10.63 25.18
N SER A 295 -3.01 10.25 25.16
CA SER A 295 -2.45 9.45 24.06
C SER A 295 -3.24 8.16 23.82
N HIS A 296 -3.73 7.53 24.89
CA HIS A 296 -4.51 6.30 24.87
C HIS A 296 -5.85 6.43 24.12
N SER A 297 -6.34 7.65 23.85
CA SER A 297 -7.55 7.86 23.04
C SER A 297 -7.44 7.25 21.64
N VAL A 298 -6.22 7.14 21.07
CA VAL A 298 -6.03 6.55 19.73
C VAL A 298 -6.20 5.02 19.74
N LEU A 299 -6.08 4.36 20.90
CA LEU A 299 -6.36 2.92 21.04
C LEU A 299 -7.84 2.61 20.82
N LYS A 300 -8.71 3.52 21.27
CA LYS A 300 -10.16 3.46 21.06
C LYS A 300 -10.57 4.01 19.69
N HIS A 301 -9.84 5.01 19.20
CA HIS A 301 -10.15 5.72 17.96
C HIS A 301 -8.94 5.80 17.00
N PRO A 302 -8.52 4.68 16.37
CA PRO A 302 -7.32 4.64 15.52
C PRO A 302 -7.38 5.60 14.32
N PHE A 303 -8.59 5.95 13.87
CA PHE A 303 -8.80 6.86 12.73
C PHE A 303 -8.14 8.23 12.93
N LEU A 304 -7.93 8.67 14.17
CA LEU A 304 -7.22 9.91 14.52
C LEU A 304 -5.81 9.94 13.92
N LEU A 305 -5.19 8.78 13.71
CA LEU A 305 -3.87 8.64 13.07
C LEU A 305 -3.95 8.47 11.54
N LEU A 306 -5.10 8.03 11.03
CA LEU A 306 -5.27 7.69 9.62
C LEU A 306 -5.64 8.91 8.76
N VAL A 307 -6.55 9.76 9.26
CA VAL A 307 -7.08 10.89 8.47
C VAL A 307 -6.00 11.93 8.18
N ASN A 308 -6.21 12.74 7.14
CA ASN A 308 -5.34 13.89 6.86
C ASN A 308 -5.52 14.93 7.98
N LEU A 309 -4.42 15.37 8.58
CA LEU A 309 -4.47 16.37 9.64
C LEU A 309 -5.03 17.71 9.17
N GLU A 310 -4.53 18.21 8.06
CA GLU A 310 -4.77 19.58 7.59
C GLU A 310 -6.12 19.71 6.87
N THR A 311 -6.45 18.74 6.02
CA THR A 311 -7.66 18.84 5.19
C THR A 311 -8.90 18.19 5.80
N HIS A 312 -8.74 17.48 6.92
CA HIS A 312 -9.85 16.70 7.49
C HIS A 312 -9.95 16.80 9.02
N LEU A 313 -8.91 16.45 9.79
CA LEU A 313 -9.02 16.42 11.24
C LEU A 313 -9.14 17.84 11.83
N ARG A 314 -8.20 18.73 11.50
CA ARG A 314 -8.17 20.09 12.04
C ARG A 314 -9.41 20.92 11.67
N PRO A 315 -9.83 21.01 10.39
CA PRO A 315 -10.99 21.82 10.01
C PRO A 315 -12.25 21.41 10.75
N ARG A 316 -12.43 20.11 10.99
CA ARG A 316 -13.61 19.59 11.71
C ARG A 316 -13.53 19.86 13.20
N VAL A 317 -12.37 19.69 13.83
CA VAL A 317 -12.20 20.03 15.25
C VAL A 317 -12.42 21.52 15.48
N ASP A 318 -11.86 22.37 14.63
CA ASP A 318 -11.97 23.82 14.74
C ASP A 318 -13.42 24.28 14.51
N LEU A 319 -14.13 23.67 13.54
CA LEU A 319 -15.55 23.95 13.32
C LEU A 319 -16.40 23.52 14.51
N VAL A 320 -16.22 22.30 15.03
CA VAL A 320 -16.97 21.81 16.21
C VAL A 320 -16.74 22.72 17.42
N LYS A 321 -15.50 23.18 17.62
CA LYS A 321 -15.18 24.18 18.65
C LYS A 321 -15.92 25.49 18.40
N ARG A 322 -15.87 26.04 17.19
CA ARG A 322 -16.56 27.30 16.85
C ARG A 322 -18.07 27.22 17.09
N VAL A 323 -18.73 26.14 16.65
CA VAL A 323 -20.16 25.89 16.90
C VAL A 323 -20.45 25.91 18.41
N SER A 324 -19.62 25.21 19.21
CA SER A 324 -19.76 25.20 20.66
C SER A 324 -19.51 26.58 21.29
N ASP A 325 -18.52 27.33 20.81
CA ASP A 325 -18.17 28.67 21.32
C ASP A 325 -19.26 29.70 21.03
N MET A 326 -20.01 29.53 19.93
CA MET A 326 -21.20 30.32 19.60
C MET A 326 -22.45 29.90 20.41
N GLY A 327 -22.37 28.85 21.24
CA GLY A 327 -23.52 28.28 21.94
C GLY A 327 -24.53 27.58 21.02
N LEU A 328 -24.13 27.26 19.79
CA LEU A 328 -24.97 26.59 18.80
C LEU A 328 -25.01 25.08 19.07
N LYS A 329 -26.14 24.46 18.71
CA LYS A 329 -26.32 23.01 18.79
C LYS A 329 -26.32 22.41 17.39
N PRO A 330 -25.58 21.31 17.15
CA PRO A 330 -25.70 20.59 15.89
C PRO A 330 -27.11 20.04 15.71
N LEU A 331 -27.47 19.68 14.47
CA LEU A 331 -28.77 19.10 14.11
C LEU A 331 -29.17 17.89 14.97
N VAL A 332 -28.20 17.19 15.55
CA VAL A 332 -28.40 16.03 16.43
C VAL A 332 -27.72 16.31 17.77
N GLU A 333 -28.51 16.45 18.83
CA GLU A 333 -28.04 16.94 20.14
C GLU A 333 -27.04 16.00 20.88
N GLU A 334 -26.83 14.77 20.39
CA GLU A 334 -25.96 13.76 21.02
C GLU A 334 -24.87 13.18 20.10
N VAL A 335 -24.38 13.95 19.12
CA VAL A 335 -23.30 13.44 18.26
C VAL A 335 -22.01 13.34 19.05
N ASN A 336 -21.59 12.10 19.35
CA ASN A 336 -20.23 11.84 19.84
C ASN A 336 -19.20 12.46 18.87
N ILE A 337 -18.27 13.23 19.40
CA ILE A 337 -17.24 13.92 18.60
C ILE A 337 -16.40 12.95 17.75
N ALA A 338 -16.12 11.73 18.22
CA ALA A 338 -15.45 10.72 17.42
C ALA A 338 -16.28 10.32 16.19
N THR A 339 -17.62 10.30 16.32
CA THR A 339 -18.54 10.09 15.21
C THR A 339 -18.53 11.28 14.26
N ALA A 340 -18.61 12.51 14.79
CA ALA A 340 -18.55 13.74 14.01
C ALA A 340 -17.29 13.79 13.13
N LEU A 341 -16.13 13.52 13.73
CA LEU A 341 -14.86 13.54 13.03
C LEU A 341 -14.74 12.45 11.95
N ARG A 342 -15.56 11.39 11.97
CA ARG A 342 -15.56 10.31 10.98
C ARG A 342 -16.58 10.46 9.86
N MET A 343 -17.51 11.42 9.94
CA MET A 343 -18.58 11.57 8.96
C MET A 343 -18.05 11.82 7.54
N SER A 344 -18.85 11.52 6.52
CA SER A 344 -18.58 12.10 5.20
C SER A 344 -18.69 13.62 5.29
N GLU A 345 -17.95 14.34 4.44
CA GLU A 345 -17.96 15.80 4.45
C GLU A 345 -19.36 16.38 4.28
N LYS A 346 -20.12 15.88 3.29
CA LYS A 346 -21.53 16.27 3.08
C LYS A 346 -22.37 16.11 4.35
N ARG A 347 -22.25 14.97 5.04
CA ARG A 347 -23.01 14.71 6.27
C ARG A 347 -22.55 15.63 7.40
N PHE A 348 -21.25 15.82 7.54
CA PHE A 348 -20.68 16.67 8.58
C PHE A 348 -21.19 18.13 8.45
N LEU A 349 -21.13 18.70 7.25
CA LEU A 349 -21.61 20.05 6.99
C LEU A 349 -23.12 20.18 7.19
N ASN A 350 -23.91 19.17 6.79
CA ASN A 350 -25.34 19.18 7.04
C ASN A 350 -25.69 19.21 8.54
N VAL A 351 -24.91 18.50 9.37
CA VAL A 351 -25.17 18.38 10.82
C VAL A 351 -24.67 19.58 11.61
N TYR A 352 -23.58 20.23 11.18
CA TYR A 352 -22.91 21.28 11.95
C TYR A 352 -23.03 22.68 11.35
N VAL A 353 -23.48 22.81 10.10
CA VAL A 353 -23.51 24.07 9.37
C VAL A 353 -24.89 24.35 8.80
N MET A 354 -25.38 23.48 7.92
CA MET A 354 -26.62 23.72 7.17
C MET A 354 -27.90 23.60 8.01
N CYS A 355 -27.78 23.23 9.29
CA CYS A 355 -28.88 23.24 10.25
C CYS A 355 -29.11 24.62 10.88
N HIS A 356 -28.27 25.60 10.59
CA HIS A 356 -28.34 26.95 11.12
C HIS A 356 -28.85 27.94 10.05
N PRO A 357 -29.35 29.13 10.47
CA PRO A 357 -29.71 30.21 9.55
C PRO A 357 -28.57 30.58 8.59
N GLU A 358 -28.91 31.14 7.43
CA GLU A 358 -27.97 31.35 6.31
C GLU A 358 -26.74 32.19 6.68
N ASP A 359 -26.91 33.23 7.49
CA ASP A 359 -25.84 34.11 7.98
C ASP A 359 -24.84 33.34 8.87
N VAL A 360 -25.35 32.55 9.81
CA VAL A 360 -24.54 31.71 10.70
C VAL A 360 -23.85 30.60 9.91
N ALA A 361 -24.57 29.95 8.99
CA ALA A 361 -24.03 28.91 8.14
C ALA A 361 -22.89 29.44 7.26
N ALA A 362 -23.02 30.66 6.72
CA ALA A 362 -21.97 31.31 5.94
C ALA A 362 -20.72 31.59 6.78
N GLU A 363 -20.85 32.07 8.02
CA GLU A 363 -19.71 32.29 8.91
C GLU A 363 -18.99 30.97 9.24
N LEU A 364 -19.75 29.93 9.59
CA LEU A 364 -19.23 28.59 9.89
C LEU A 364 -18.51 27.98 8.68
N MET A 365 -19.06 28.13 7.47
CA MET A 365 -18.40 27.71 6.24
C MET A 365 -17.08 28.45 6.00
N GLN A 366 -17.02 29.77 6.23
CA GLN A 366 -15.78 30.52 6.08
C GLN A 366 -14.68 30.00 7.01
N VAL A 367 -15.02 29.70 8.27
CA VAL A 367 -14.08 29.10 9.23
C VAL A 367 -13.57 27.74 8.73
N TYR A 368 -14.48 26.89 8.27
CA TYR A 368 -14.15 25.55 7.78
C TYR A 368 -13.25 25.58 6.53
N GLU A 369 -13.57 26.41 5.55
CA GLU A 369 -12.79 26.54 4.30
C GLU A 369 -11.42 27.20 4.54
N LYS A 370 -11.36 28.20 5.43
CA LYS A 370 -10.10 28.81 5.85
C LYS A 370 -9.18 27.77 6.50
N ALA A 371 -9.73 26.93 7.38
CA ALA A 371 -8.96 25.89 8.04
C ALA A 371 -8.44 24.82 7.06
N LYS A 372 -9.24 24.44 6.05
CA LYS A 372 -8.81 23.52 4.99
C LYS A 372 -7.71 24.07 4.08
N SER A 373 -7.70 25.40 3.89
CA SER A 373 -6.77 26.09 2.99
C SER A 373 -5.40 26.35 3.62
N MET A 374 -5.24 26.12 4.93
CA MET A 374 -3.95 26.30 5.61
C MET A 374 -2.95 25.24 5.14
N LYS A 375 -1.98 25.69 4.33
CA LYS A 375 -0.82 24.89 3.91
C LYS A 375 0.27 24.91 4.97
N ARG A 376 1.17 23.93 4.96
CA ARG A 376 2.24 23.86 5.96
C ARG A 376 3.33 24.88 5.63
N LEU A 377 3.75 25.65 6.64
CA LEU A 377 4.86 26.62 6.53
C LEU A 377 6.21 26.01 6.13
N ALA A 378 6.36 24.67 6.23
CA ALA A 378 7.61 23.94 5.94
C ALA A 378 7.44 22.81 4.90
N GLU A 379 6.38 22.81 4.09
CA GLU A 379 6.22 21.79 3.03
C GLU A 379 7.19 22.03 1.87
N GLU A 380 7.48 23.30 1.57
CA GLU A 380 8.31 23.73 0.44
C GLU A 380 9.81 23.39 0.62
N SER A 381 10.26 23.16 1.86
CA SER A 381 11.66 22.86 2.20
C SER A 381 11.96 21.36 2.37
N LYS A 382 10.95 20.48 2.27
CA LYS A 382 11.18 19.03 2.39
C LYS A 382 11.84 18.49 1.13
N LYS A 383 13.12 18.10 1.22
CA LYS A 383 13.73 17.20 0.23
C LYS A 383 12.96 15.89 0.22
N TYR A 384 12.30 15.58 -0.90
CA TYR A 384 11.64 14.29 -1.11
C TYR A 384 12.71 13.19 -1.20
N VAL A 385 13.04 12.58 -0.08
CA VAL A 385 13.75 11.30 -0.10
C VAL A 385 12.70 10.25 -0.45
N PHE A 386 12.69 9.80 -1.70
CA PHE A 386 11.91 8.64 -2.14
C PHE A 386 12.48 7.38 -1.48
N LYS A 387 12.10 7.18 -0.22
CA LYS A 387 12.04 5.85 0.33
C LYS A 387 10.76 5.20 -0.22
N GLY A 388 10.88 4.49 -1.35
CA GLY A 388 9.81 3.77 -2.03
C GLY A 388 9.19 2.65 -1.19
N PHE A 389 7.86 2.63 -1.08
CA PHE A 389 7.11 1.67 -0.27
C PHE A 389 7.58 0.19 -0.43
N PRO A 390 7.72 -0.58 0.68
CA PRO A 390 7.69 -0.09 2.05
C PRO A 390 9.11 0.42 2.35
N PHE A 391 9.30 1.74 2.17
CA PHE A 391 10.50 2.60 2.30
C PHE A 391 11.75 2.25 1.48
#